data_AF-A0A2V9Y826-F1
#
_entry.id   AF-A0A2V9Y826-F1
#
_cell.length_a   1.000
_cell.length_b   1.000
_cell.length_c   1.000
_cell.angle_alpha   90.00
_cell.angle_beta   90.00
_cell.angle_gamma   90.00
#
_symmetry.space_group_name_H-M   'P 1'
#
loop_
_entity.id
_entity.type
_entity.pdbx_description
1 polymer ?
#
loop_
_entity_poly.entity_id
_entity_poly.type
_entity_poly.pdbx_seq_one_letter_code
_entity_poly.pdbx_strand_id
1 'polypeptide(L)'
;MEKELAGLAILGTALEQIGRNRKELTRKSWIRFRLRGLEDFLRELNRLAIICLGFDKSITVSRLVVRALHDFILAVDGTLSGQHVIVFESMRDVMEIELLIREFQNGPQRIQEWAQSDNATLKKKFAPRVLRQIHANRLGVKPQDLPEHSDYQAHSVGVHVTPFGEIPPFGSRDMITDCSDPFAVDACFWEIFNHSHSLLLRLREFLGSSSPDLEKNTRLRAFIRGRTEIKKSQDLYYGILEAISRQLQKKVPSDEDITIELDVVPEDYRELFLSLCDGRRFRARVFFENTLSSLP
;
A
#
# COMPACT_ATOMS: atom_id res chain seq x y z
N MET A 1 36.57 12.61 -9.67
CA MET A 1 36.14 13.78 -10.46
C MET A 1 35.00 13.46 -11.44
N GLU A 2 35.17 12.73 -12.56
CA GLU A 2 34.05 12.45 -13.50
C GLU A 2 32.92 11.60 -12.89
N LYS A 3 33.24 10.56 -12.12
CA LYS A 3 32.23 9.75 -11.40
C LYS A 3 31.48 10.53 -10.31
N GLU A 4 32.15 11.50 -9.67
CA GLU A 4 31.52 12.36 -8.64
C GLU A 4 30.62 13.41 -9.29
N LEU A 5 31.03 13.98 -10.43
CA LEU A 5 30.20 14.89 -11.22
C LEU A 5 28.97 14.17 -11.80
N ALA A 6 29.12 12.93 -12.27
CA ALA A 6 28.00 12.10 -12.71
C ALA A 6 27.05 11.76 -11.56
N GLY A 7 27.56 11.42 -10.37
CA GLY A 7 26.75 11.17 -9.18
C GLY A 7 25.96 12.39 -8.72
N LEU A 8 26.57 13.58 -8.74
CA LEU A 8 25.91 14.84 -8.41
C LEU A 8 24.83 15.23 -9.46
N ALA A 9 25.08 14.95 -10.75
CA ALA A 9 24.09 15.18 -11.81
C ALA A 9 22.86 14.26 -11.65
N ILE A 10 23.06 12.97 -11.34
CA ILE A 10 21.98 12.01 -11.08
C ILE A 10 21.13 12.47 -9.89
N LEU A 11 21.76 12.84 -8.77
CA LEU A 11 21.05 13.36 -7.59
C LEU A 11 20.27 14.65 -7.89
N GLY A 12 20.86 15.58 -8.65
CA GLY A 12 20.19 16.82 -9.07
C GLY A 12 18.91 16.54 -9.87
N THR A 13 18.99 15.65 -10.86
CA THR A 13 17.82 15.29 -11.70
C THR A 13 16.70 14.61 -10.91
N ALA A 14 17.04 13.74 -9.95
CA ALA A 14 16.06 13.08 -9.09
C ALA A 14 15.33 14.08 -8.17
N LEU A 15 16.07 14.99 -7.53
CA LEU A 15 15.49 16.03 -6.66
C LEU A 15 14.60 17.00 -7.43
N GLU A 16 14.99 17.37 -8.65
CA GLU A 16 14.15 18.17 -9.55
C GLU A 16 12.85 17.45 -9.90
N GLN A 17 12.91 16.16 -10.23
CA GLN A 17 11.72 15.36 -10.54
C GLN A 17 10.77 15.27 -9.32
N ILE A 18 11.31 15.03 -8.13
CA ILE A 18 10.53 15.04 -6.88
C ILE A 18 9.81 16.38 -6.69
N GLY A 19 10.52 17.50 -6.91
CA GLY A 19 9.95 18.84 -6.83
C GLY A 19 8.84 19.09 -7.86
N ARG A 20 9.02 18.61 -9.10
CA ARG A 20 8.00 18.67 -10.16
C ARG A 20 6.76 17.86 -9.80
N ASN A 21 6.94 16.60 -9.41
CA ASN A 21 5.86 15.69 -9.00
C ASN A 21 4.98 16.31 -7.91
N ARG A 22 5.59 16.80 -6.82
CA ARG A 22 4.86 17.44 -5.72
C ARG A 22 4.03 18.63 -6.21
N LYS A 23 4.65 19.50 -7.01
CA LYS A 23 4.00 20.71 -7.53
C LYS A 23 2.84 20.37 -8.47
N GLU A 24 2.99 19.35 -9.31
CA GLU A 24 1.95 18.94 -10.24
C GLU A 24 0.78 18.27 -9.52
N LEU A 25 1.06 17.24 -8.70
CA LEU A 25 0.03 16.47 -8.00
C LEU A 25 -0.78 17.33 -7.04
N THR A 26 -0.15 18.20 -6.26
CA THR A 26 -0.87 19.06 -5.30
C THR A 26 -1.81 20.07 -5.96
N ARG A 27 -1.63 20.37 -7.26
CA ARG A 27 -2.56 21.22 -8.03
C ARG A 27 -3.82 20.46 -8.46
N LYS A 28 -3.76 19.12 -8.57
CA LYS A 28 -4.89 18.30 -9.00
C LYS A 28 -5.98 18.31 -7.93
N SER A 29 -7.22 18.60 -8.32
CA SER A 29 -8.36 18.71 -7.40
C SER A 29 -8.64 17.40 -6.65
N TRP A 30 -8.55 16.26 -7.35
CA TRP A 30 -8.74 14.93 -6.77
C TRP A 30 -7.66 14.55 -5.76
N ILE A 31 -6.41 14.98 -5.96
CA ILE A 31 -5.34 14.84 -4.95
C ILE A 31 -5.69 15.62 -3.69
N ARG A 32 -6.05 16.90 -3.81
CA ARG A 32 -6.42 17.74 -2.65
C ARG A 32 -7.58 17.16 -1.86
N PHE A 33 -8.55 16.56 -2.55
CA PHE A 33 -9.67 15.85 -1.91
C PHE A 33 -9.18 14.66 -1.08
N ARG A 34 -8.30 13.82 -1.63
CA ARG A 34 -7.71 12.67 -0.91
C ARG A 34 -6.87 13.13 0.28
N LEU A 35 -6.02 14.14 0.11
CA LEU A 35 -5.20 14.71 1.19
C LEU A 35 -6.06 15.21 2.36
N ARG A 36 -7.19 15.88 2.08
CA ARG A 36 -8.15 16.27 3.14
C ARG A 36 -8.71 15.06 3.89
N GLY A 37 -8.99 13.96 3.19
CA GLY A 37 -9.41 12.72 3.83
C GLY A 37 -8.33 12.12 4.73
N LEU A 38 -7.06 12.19 4.31
CA LEU A 38 -5.93 11.71 5.11
C LEU A 38 -5.64 12.63 6.30
N GLU A 39 -5.87 13.93 6.19
CA GLU A 39 -5.78 14.85 7.34
C GLU A 39 -6.81 14.51 8.43
N ASP A 40 -8.06 14.21 8.06
CA ASP A 40 -9.08 13.72 9.00
C ASP A 40 -8.59 12.46 9.72
N PHE A 41 -8.06 11.50 8.96
CA PHE A 41 -7.51 10.25 9.47
C PHE A 41 -6.33 10.47 10.42
N LEU A 42 -5.31 11.24 10.03
CA LEU A 42 -4.13 11.49 10.84
C LEU A 42 -4.48 12.19 12.16
N ARG A 43 -5.46 13.11 12.15
CA ARG A 43 -5.99 13.74 13.36
C ARG A 43 -6.64 12.72 14.29
N GLU A 44 -7.46 11.81 13.76
CA GLU A 44 -8.08 10.76 14.58
C GLU A 44 -7.04 9.74 15.06
N LEU A 45 -6.06 9.37 14.25
CA LEU A 45 -4.98 8.46 14.63
C LEU A 45 -4.15 9.06 15.78
N ASN A 46 -3.80 10.35 15.71
CA ASN A 46 -3.15 11.05 16.80
C ASN A 46 -4.01 11.06 18.08
N ARG A 47 -5.34 11.25 17.95
CA ARG A 47 -6.27 11.15 19.08
C ARG A 47 -6.27 9.75 19.70
N LEU A 48 -6.30 8.70 18.86
CA LEU A 48 -6.24 7.31 19.31
C LEU A 48 -4.90 6.99 19.98
N ALA A 49 -3.79 7.56 19.53
CA ALA A 49 -2.49 7.42 20.19
C ALA A 49 -2.53 7.93 21.64
N ILE A 50 -3.17 9.08 21.86
CA ILE A 50 -3.38 9.67 23.20
C ILE A 50 -4.30 8.79 24.05
N ILE A 51 -5.36 8.21 23.47
CA ILE A 51 -6.25 7.29 24.19
C ILE A 51 -5.51 6.00 24.57
N CYS A 52 -4.70 5.46 23.65
CA CYS A 52 -3.87 4.28 23.91
C CYS A 52 -2.87 4.54 25.04
N LEU A 53 -2.35 5.76 25.17
CA LEU A 53 -1.49 6.14 26.29
C LEU A 53 -2.20 6.00 27.65
N GLY A 54 -3.49 6.33 27.72
CA GLY A 54 -4.31 6.14 28.92
C GLY A 54 -4.71 4.69 29.17
N PHE A 55 -4.88 3.90 28.11
CA PHE A 55 -5.28 2.49 28.18
C PHE A 55 -4.12 1.56 28.57
N ASP A 56 -2.97 1.75 27.93
CA ASP A 56 -1.75 1.00 28.14
C ASP A 56 -0.75 1.84 28.94
N LYS A 57 -0.67 1.58 30.25
CA LYS A 57 0.28 2.25 31.17
C LYS A 57 1.75 2.08 30.75
N SER A 58 2.06 1.13 29.87
CA SER A 58 3.42 0.89 29.37
C SER A 58 3.79 1.75 28.15
N ILE A 59 2.87 2.59 27.65
CA ILE A 59 3.02 3.47 26.48
C ILE A 59 3.34 2.74 25.16
N THR A 60 3.35 1.40 25.18
CA THR A 60 3.81 0.53 24.09
C THR A 60 2.90 0.65 22.88
N VAL A 61 1.59 0.51 23.07
CA VAL A 61 0.62 0.62 21.98
C VAL A 61 0.59 2.05 21.45
N SER A 62 0.65 3.07 22.32
CA SER A 62 0.71 4.47 21.91
C SER A 62 1.91 4.74 20.98
N ARG A 63 3.10 4.20 21.30
CA ARG A 63 4.30 4.32 20.46
C ARG A 63 4.14 3.64 19.10
N LEU A 64 3.47 2.49 19.02
CA LEU A 64 3.16 1.84 17.75
C LEU A 64 2.22 2.70 16.91
N VAL A 65 1.20 3.32 17.50
CA VAL A 65 0.29 4.23 16.79
C VAL A 65 1.01 5.48 16.29
N VAL A 66 1.92 6.05 17.09
CA VAL A 66 2.76 7.18 16.65
C VAL A 66 3.69 6.77 15.51
N ARG A 67 4.27 5.57 15.56
CA ARG A 67 5.07 5.04 14.45
C ARG A 67 4.23 4.94 13.17
N ALA A 68 3.06 4.31 13.25
CA ALA A 68 2.15 4.21 12.10
C ALA A 68 1.78 5.59 11.54
N LEU A 69 1.54 6.59 12.40
CA LEU A 69 1.28 7.97 11.98
C LEU A 69 2.44 8.53 11.12
N HIS A 70 3.69 8.30 11.53
CA HIS A 70 4.86 8.69 10.74
C HIS A 70 4.95 7.91 9.43
N ASP A 71 4.65 6.61 9.43
CA ASP A 71 4.64 5.77 8.22
C ASP A 71 3.59 6.29 7.20
N PHE A 72 2.41 6.72 7.66
CA PHE A 72 1.43 7.35 6.77
C PHE A 72 1.91 8.70 6.21
N ILE A 73 2.60 9.51 7.01
CA ILE A 73 3.18 10.78 6.52
C ILE A 73 4.23 10.49 5.44
N LEU A 74 5.11 9.52 5.67
CA LEU A 74 6.12 9.09 4.71
C LEU A 74 5.49 8.53 3.43
N ALA A 75 4.44 7.74 3.54
CA ALA A 75 3.71 7.21 2.40
C ALA A 75 3.04 8.31 1.57
N VAL A 76 2.45 9.32 2.22
CA VAL A 76 1.88 10.49 1.50
C VAL A 76 2.98 11.26 0.79
N ASP A 77 4.11 11.54 1.46
CA ASP A 77 5.21 12.24 0.83
C ASP A 77 5.83 11.43 -0.32
N GLY A 78 5.98 10.11 -0.15
CA GLY A 78 6.44 9.18 -1.17
C GLY A 78 5.52 9.18 -2.40
N THR A 79 4.21 9.14 -2.19
CA THR A 79 3.21 9.25 -3.26
C THR A 79 3.36 10.56 -4.03
N LEU A 80 3.44 11.69 -3.32
CA LEU A 80 3.56 13.02 -3.96
C LEU A 80 4.92 13.23 -4.62
N SER A 81 5.93 12.47 -4.23
CA SER A 81 7.30 12.55 -4.75
C SER A 81 7.55 11.58 -5.91
N GLY A 82 6.64 10.63 -6.17
CA GLY A 82 6.86 9.54 -7.13
C GLY A 82 7.76 8.41 -6.59
N GLN A 83 7.96 8.35 -5.28
CA GLN A 83 8.75 7.33 -4.59
C GLN A 83 7.84 6.20 -4.08
N HIS A 84 7.24 5.47 -5.01
CA HIS A 84 6.18 4.51 -4.67
C HIS A 84 6.68 3.38 -3.76
N VAL A 85 7.94 2.94 -3.88
CA VAL A 85 8.53 1.94 -2.97
C VAL A 85 8.46 2.36 -1.50
N ILE A 86 8.63 3.64 -1.19
CA ILE A 86 8.49 4.16 0.18
C ILE A 86 7.05 3.93 0.69
N VAL A 87 6.05 4.08 -0.18
CA VAL A 87 4.64 3.84 0.17
C VAL A 87 4.45 2.37 0.57
N PHE A 88 4.93 1.43 -0.24
CA PHE A 88 4.80 -0.01 0.05
C PHE A 88 5.55 -0.43 1.32
N GLU A 89 6.74 0.13 1.55
CA GLU A 89 7.51 -0.13 2.77
C GLU A 89 6.82 0.42 4.01
N SER A 90 6.38 1.67 3.97
CA SER A 90 5.65 2.28 5.07
C SER A 90 4.33 1.56 5.36
N MET A 91 3.59 1.13 4.34
CA MET A 91 2.34 0.40 4.53
C MET A 91 2.57 -1.02 5.05
N ARG A 92 3.67 -1.67 4.66
CA ARG A 92 4.09 -2.94 5.27
C ARG A 92 4.35 -2.78 6.78
N ASP A 93 5.04 -1.73 7.19
CA ASP A 93 5.27 -1.44 8.61
C ASP A 93 3.94 -1.26 9.35
N VAL A 94 2.97 -0.57 8.74
CA VAL A 94 1.60 -0.45 9.29
C VAL A 94 0.92 -1.83 9.43
N MET A 95 1.01 -2.70 8.42
CA MET A 95 0.46 -4.06 8.51
C MET A 95 1.08 -4.85 9.66
N GLU A 96 2.39 -4.72 9.88
CA GLU A 96 3.08 -5.39 10.99
C GLU A 96 2.64 -4.83 12.36
N ILE A 97 2.39 -3.53 12.44
CA ILE A 97 1.77 -2.88 13.62
C ILE A 97 0.35 -3.42 13.86
N GLU A 98 -0.45 -3.60 12.82
CA GLU A 98 -1.80 -4.19 12.94
C GLU A 98 -1.76 -5.62 13.48
N LEU A 99 -0.80 -6.44 13.05
CA LEU A 99 -0.61 -7.80 13.58
C LEU A 99 -0.32 -7.77 15.08
N LEU A 100 0.51 -6.84 15.54
CA LEU A 100 0.81 -6.65 16.96
C LEU A 100 -0.43 -6.19 17.74
N ILE A 101 -1.16 -5.18 17.24
CA ILE A 101 -2.39 -4.69 17.90
C ILE A 101 -3.42 -5.81 18.02
N ARG A 102 -3.61 -6.61 16.96
CA ARG A 102 -4.51 -7.77 16.98
C ARG A 102 -4.06 -8.80 18.00
N GLU A 103 -2.77 -9.05 18.14
CA GLU A 103 -2.25 -9.97 19.15
C GLU A 103 -2.48 -9.45 20.57
N PHE A 104 -2.25 -8.16 20.80
CA PHE A 104 -2.45 -7.52 22.10
C PHE A 104 -3.92 -7.47 22.51
N GLN A 105 -4.83 -7.32 21.55
CA GLN A 105 -6.26 -7.41 21.81
C GLN A 105 -6.66 -8.80 22.33
N ASN A 106 -6.08 -9.87 21.78
CA ASN A 106 -6.37 -11.24 22.19
C ASN A 106 -5.64 -11.67 23.48
N GLY A 107 -4.59 -10.95 23.87
CA GLY A 107 -3.83 -11.22 25.09
C GLY A 107 -3.10 -9.98 25.58
N PRO A 108 -3.73 -9.12 26.40
CA PRO A 108 -3.14 -7.87 26.87
C PRO A 108 -1.79 -8.04 27.60
N GLN A 109 -1.57 -9.18 28.27
CA GLN A 109 -0.30 -9.52 28.90
C GLN A 109 0.88 -9.57 27.91
N ARG A 110 0.59 -9.82 26.62
CA ARG A 110 1.61 -9.86 25.56
C ARG A 110 2.20 -8.50 25.23
N ILE A 111 1.54 -7.40 25.62
CA ILE A 111 2.08 -6.05 25.49
C ILE A 111 3.37 -5.94 26.31
N GLN A 112 3.31 -6.31 27.59
CA GLN A 112 4.47 -6.27 28.49
C GLN A 112 5.55 -7.27 28.05
N GLU A 113 5.14 -8.47 27.64
CA GLU A 113 6.08 -9.47 27.10
C GLU A 113 6.85 -8.92 25.90
N TRP A 114 6.16 -8.30 24.93
CA TRP A 114 6.80 -7.69 23.77
C TRP A 114 7.74 -6.55 24.18
N ALA A 115 7.28 -5.64 25.03
CA ALA A 115 8.03 -4.46 25.44
C ALA A 115 9.32 -4.79 26.21
N GLN A 116 9.38 -5.93 26.89
CA GLN A 116 10.52 -6.38 27.71
C GLN A 116 11.39 -7.43 27.02
N SER A 117 10.99 -7.92 25.85
CA SER A 117 11.70 -8.97 25.12
C SER A 117 12.99 -8.45 24.48
N ASP A 118 14.00 -9.31 24.47
CA ASP A 118 15.19 -9.10 23.64
C ASP A 118 14.92 -9.41 22.16
N ASN A 119 15.87 -9.04 21.28
CA ASN A 119 15.72 -9.23 19.83
C ASN A 119 15.52 -10.70 19.43
N ALA A 120 16.13 -11.65 20.14
CA ALA A 120 15.97 -13.07 19.84
C ALA A 120 14.53 -13.53 20.15
N THR A 121 13.99 -13.12 21.29
CA THR A 121 12.63 -13.42 21.73
C THR A 121 11.60 -12.75 20.83
N LEU A 122 11.83 -11.48 20.45
CA LEU A 122 10.98 -10.76 19.49
C LEU A 122 10.88 -11.51 18.16
N LYS A 123 12.00 -11.94 17.58
CA LYS A 123 12.00 -12.73 16.34
C LYS A 123 11.29 -14.07 16.49
N LYS A 124 11.44 -14.73 17.64
CA LYS A 124 10.82 -16.05 17.88
C LYS A 124 9.31 -15.97 18.11
N LYS A 125 8.82 -14.92 18.78
CA LYS A 125 7.43 -14.86 19.28
C LYS A 125 6.54 -13.82 18.59
N PHE A 126 7.14 -12.80 18.01
CA PHE A 126 6.44 -11.61 17.51
C PHE A 126 6.83 -11.22 16.09
N ALA A 127 7.64 -12.04 15.39
CA ALA A 127 7.85 -11.84 13.96
C ALA A 127 6.52 -11.97 13.19
N PRO A 128 6.33 -11.24 12.08
CA PRO A 128 5.07 -11.25 11.33
C PRO A 128 4.59 -12.65 10.94
N ARG A 129 5.49 -13.53 10.49
CA ARG A 129 5.20 -14.95 10.22
C ARG A 129 4.57 -15.66 11.42
N VAL A 130 5.09 -15.40 12.62
CA VAL A 130 4.62 -16.02 13.86
C VAL A 130 3.25 -15.49 14.24
N LEU A 131 3.06 -14.18 14.18
CA LEU A 131 1.76 -13.54 14.48
C LEU A 131 0.67 -13.99 13.50
N ARG A 132 0.98 -14.07 12.21
CA ARG A 132 0.07 -14.60 11.20
C ARG A 132 -0.27 -16.07 11.45
N GLN A 133 0.71 -16.90 11.82
CA GLN A 133 0.44 -18.29 12.19
C GLN A 133 -0.48 -18.40 13.41
N ILE A 134 -0.24 -17.60 14.44
CA ILE A 134 -1.10 -17.56 15.64
C ILE A 134 -2.52 -17.15 15.25
N HIS A 135 -2.68 -16.14 14.40
CA HIS A 135 -3.98 -15.69 13.93
C HIS A 135 -4.70 -16.77 13.11
N ALA A 136 -4.02 -17.41 12.16
CA ALA A 136 -4.57 -18.50 11.35
C ALA A 136 -5.04 -19.67 12.23
N ASN A 137 -4.25 -20.03 13.24
CA ASN A 137 -4.61 -21.08 14.20
C ASN A 137 -5.91 -20.74 14.96
N ARG A 138 -6.11 -19.47 15.35
CA ARG A 138 -7.36 -19.03 16.02
C ARG A 138 -8.58 -19.13 15.12
N LEU A 139 -8.40 -18.96 13.81
CA LEU A 139 -9.46 -19.06 12.81
C LEU A 139 -9.66 -20.50 12.29
N GLY A 140 -8.79 -21.44 12.67
CA GLY A 140 -8.84 -22.83 12.18
C GLY A 140 -8.45 -22.97 10.70
N VAL A 141 -7.66 -22.04 10.16
CA VAL A 141 -7.20 -22.02 8.76
C VAL A 141 -5.68 -22.06 8.67
N LYS A 142 -5.12 -22.26 7.46
CA LYS A 142 -3.68 -22.14 7.25
C LYS A 142 -3.29 -20.67 7.01
N PRO A 143 -2.04 -20.27 7.26
CA PRO A 143 -1.60 -18.89 7.04
C PRO A 143 -1.79 -18.40 5.60
N GLN A 144 -1.73 -19.30 4.62
CA GLN A 144 -1.96 -18.96 3.22
C GLN A 144 -3.43 -18.66 2.88
N ASP A 145 -4.36 -19.13 3.70
CA ASP A 145 -5.80 -18.96 3.49
C ASP A 145 -6.33 -17.70 4.22
N LEU A 146 -5.44 -16.94 4.88
CA LEU A 146 -5.78 -15.67 5.48
C LEU A 146 -6.09 -14.63 4.38
N PRO A 147 -7.17 -13.82 4.52
CA PRO A 147 -7.51 -12.80 3.53
C PRO A 147 -6.37 -11.83 3.22
N GLU A 148 -5.53 -11.51 4.20
CA GLU A 148 -4.38 -10.61 4.07
C GLU A 148 -3.10 -11.29 3.53
N HIS A 149 -3.14 -12.59 3.18
CA HIS A 149 -1.92 -13.32 2.81
C HIS A 149 -1.25 -12.77 1.55
N SER A 150 -2.02 -12.64 0.47
CA SER A 150 -1.50 -12.20 -0.83
C SER A 150 -0.92 -10.81 -0.75
N ASP A 151 -1.62 -9.94 -0.03
CA ASP A 151 -1.22 -8.56 0.22
C ASP A 151 0.11 -8.49 0.99
N TYR A 152 0.22 -9.18 2.13
CA TYR A 152 1.47 -9.21 2.89
C TYR A 152 2.64 -9.81 2.09
N GLN A 153 2.37 -10.83 1.26
CA GLN A 153 3.39 -11.43 0.41
C GLN A 153 3.89 -10.43 -0.65
N ALA A 154 3.00 -9.71 -1.32
CA ALA A 154 3.36 -8.70 -2.32
C ALA A 154 4.25 -7.60 -1.69
N HIS A 155 3.87 -7.09 -0.51
CA HIS A 155 4.68 -6.11 0.22
C HIS A 155 6.04 -6.67 0.68
N SER A 156 6.12 -7.95 1.04
CA SER A 156 7.36 -8.57 1.49
C SER A 156 8.32 -8.91 0.36
N VAL A 157 7.83 -9.21 -0.84
CA VAL A 157 8.70 -9.45 -2.01
C VAL A 157 9.38 -8.15 -2.44
N GLY A 158 8.63 -7.03 -2.42
CA GLY A 158 9.13 -5.73 -2.89
C GLY A 158 10.31 -5.14 -2.10
N VAL A 159 10.64 -5.67 -0.92
CA VAL A 159 11.72 -5.17 -0.06
C VAL A 159 13.02 -5.98 -0.13
N HIS A 160 12.99 -7.18 -0.71
CA HIS A 160 14.15 -8.05 -0.77
C HIS A 160 14.95 -7.79 -2.04
N VAL A 161 16.24 -7.50 -1.90
CA VAL A 161 17.16 -7.43 -3.04
C VAL A 161 17.34 -8.85 -3.58
N THR A 162 16.71 -9.15 -4.71
CA THR A 162 16.82 -10.43 -5.41
C THR A 162 17.62 -10.27 -6.72
N PRO A 163 18.44 -11.26 -7.10
CA PRO A 163 19.25 -11.19 -8.32
C PRO A 163 18.43 -11.36 -9.62
N PHE A 164 17.20 -11.85 -9.51
CA PHE A 164 16.25 -11.97 -10.61
C PHE A 164 15.15 -10.94 -10.36
N GLY A 165 15.30 -9.81 -11.05
CA GLY A 165 14.50 -8.61 -10.89
C GLY A 165 13.10 -8.77 -11.44
N GLU A 166 12.21 -9.38 -10.67
CA GLU A 166 10.85 -8.88 -10.66
C GLU A 166 10.95 -7.48 -10.04
N ILE A 167 11.03 -6.47 -10.91
CA ILE A 167 10.81 -5.08 -10.49
C ILE A 167 9.49 -5.13 -9.72
N PRO A 168 9.46 -4.73 -8.43
CA PRO A 168 8.21 -4.70 -7.68
C PRO A 168 7.17 -4.01 -8.55
N PRO A 169 5.88 -4.40 -8.51
CA PRO A 169 4.86 -3.90 -9.44
C PRO A 169 4.72 -2.36 -9.48
N PHE A 170 5.40 -1.64 -8.57
CA PHE A 170 5.40 -0.19 -8.42
C PHE A 170 6.79 0.46 -8.47
N GLY A 171 7.81 -0.25 -8.99
CA GLY A 171 9.17 0.24 -9.21
C GLY A 171 10.21 -0.24 -8.19
N SER A 172 11.47 0.18 -8.37
CA SER A 172 12.60 -0.11 -7.47
C SER A 172 13.06 1.14 -6.70
N ARG A 173 13.86 0.97 -5.63
CA ARG A 173 14.29 2.08 -4.75
C ARG A 173 15.10 3.17 -5.48
N ASP A 174 15.70 2.85 -6.61
CA ASP A 174 16.45 3.74 -7.49
C ASP A 174 15.57 4.46 -8.53
N MET A 175 14.27 4.16 -8.58
CA MET A 175 13.32 4.81 -9.48
C MET A 175 12.56 5.94 -8.78
N ILE A 176 12.55 7.11 -9.42
CA ILE A 176 11.55 8.15 -9.19
C ILE A 176 10.57 8.05 -10.35
N THR A 177 9.39 7.50 -10.08
CA THR A 177 8.36 7.35 -11.11
C THR A 177 7.82 8.72 -11.48
N ASP A 178 7.80 9.01 -12.77
CA ASP A 178 7.12 10.19 -13.27
C ASP A 178 5.62 10.03 -13.01
N CYS A 179 4.97 11.03 -12.41
CA CYS A 179 3.57 10.96 -12.01
C CYS A 179 2.58 11.06 -13.21
N SER A 180 3.06 10.77 -14.41
CA SER A 180 2.31 10.71 -15.66
C SER A 180 1.43 9.46 -15.75
N ASP A 181 1.77 8.37 -15.04
CA ASP A 181 0.86 7.24 -14.83
C ASP A 181 -0.12 7.52 -13.66
N PRO A 182 -1.42 7.75 -13.95
CA PRO A 182 -2.42 8.01 -12.93
C PRO A 182 -2.71 6.78 -12.06
N PHE A 183 -2.51 5.55 -12.58
CA PHE A 183 -2.77 4.33 -11.81
C PHE A 183 -1.69 4.08 -10.78
N ALA A 184 -0.42 4.39 -11.07
CA ALA A 184 0.65 4.26 -10.09
C ALA A 184 0.43 5.20 -8.88
N VAL A 185 -0.02 6.45 -9.12
CA VAL A 185 -0.37 7.37 -8.04
C VAL A 185 -1.65 6.92 -7.32
N ASP A 186 -2.66 6.46 -8.06
CA ASP A 186 -3.89 5.92 -7.47
C ASP A 186 -3.62 4.71 -6.60
N ALA A 187 -2.79 3.77 -7.05
CA ALA A 187 -2.39 2.59 -6.30
C ALA A 187 -1.72 2.94 -4.97
N CYS A 188 -0.84 3.95 -4.95
CA CYS A 188 -0.28 4.45 -3.69
C CYS A 188 -1.36 4.95 -2.73
N PHE A 189 -2.38 5.65 -3.24
CA PHE A 189 -3.51 6.03 -2.39
C PHE A 189 -4.42 4.85 -2.04
N TRP A 190 -4.54 3.81 -2.87
CA TRP A 190 -5.27 2.58 -2.52
C TRP A 190 -4.65 1.95 -1.28
N GLU A 191 -3.34 1.76 -1.30
CA GLU A 191 -2.56 1.26 -0.16
C GLU A 191 -2.79 2.11 1.09
N ILE A 192 -2.56 3.42 0.99
CA ILE A 192 -2.71 4.33 2.13
C ILE A 192 -4.13 4.25 2.72
N PHE A 193 -5.17 4.34 1.91
CA PHE A 193 -6.55 4.36 2.42
C PHE A 193 -7.03 3.00 2.95
N ASN A 194 -6.60 1.89 2.32
CA ASN A 194 -6.97 0.55 2.77
C ASN A 194 -6.33 0.23 4.13
N HIS A 195 -5.02 0.46 4.27
CA HIS A 195 -4.31 0.25 5.54
C HIS A 195 -4.71 1.28 6.61
N SER A 196 -5.02 2.53 6.24
CA SER A 196 -5.61 3.51 7.18
C SER A 196 -6.91 3.01 7.79
N HIS A 197 -7.80 2.45 6.96
CA HIS A 197 -9.10 1.94 7.41
C HIS A 197 -8.95 0.68 8.27
N SER A 198 -8.09 -0.25 7.85
CA SER A 198 -7.79 -1.46 8.62
C SER A 198 -7.23 -1.12 10.00
N LEU A 199 -6.20 -0.27 10.07
CA LEU A 199 -5.61 0.17 11.34
C LEU A 199 -6.63 0.86 12.26
N LEU A 200 -7.47 1.75 11.72
CA LEU A 200 -8.53 2.39 12.50
C LEU A 200 -9.49 1.37 13.10
N LEU A 201 -9.91 0.36 12.33
CA LEU A 201 -10.77 -0.71 12.82
C LEU A 201 -10.07 -1.48 13.95
N ARG A 202 -8.82 -1.90 13.74
CA ARG A 202 -8.06 -2.66 14.76
C ARG A 202 -7.81 -1.89 16.04
N LEU A 203 -7.48 -0.60 15.94
CA LEU A 203 -7.31 0.24 17.12
C LEU A 203 -8.62 0.45 17.88
N ARG A 204 -9.74 0.61 17.17
CA ARG A 204 -11.05 0.73 17.83
C ARG A 204 -11.47 -0.56 18.50
N GLU A 205 -11.29 -1.69 17.83
CA GLU A 205 -11.53 -3.02 18.39
C GLU A 205 -10.66 -3.28 19.63
N PHE A 206 -9.38 -2.94 19.58
CA PHE A 206 -8.46 -3.00 20.72
C PHE A 206 -8.93 -2.14 21.90
N LEU A 207 -9.47 -0.94 21.63
CA LEU A 207 -10.04 -0.04 22.63
C LEU A 207 -11.48 -0.40 23.05
N GLY A 208 -12.02 -1.54 22.61
CA GLY A 208 -13.35 -2.04 22.97
C GLY A 208 -14.52 -1.36 22.25
N SER A 209 -14.28 -0.65 21.16
CA SER A 209 -15.31 -0.01 20.32
C SER A 209 -15.72 -0.88 19.13
N SER A 210 -16.97 -0.74 18.67
CA SER A 210 -17.50 -1.53 17.55
C SER A 210 -17.20 -0.91 16.17
N SER A 211 -17.12 -1.74 15.13
CA SER A 211 -16.87 -1.31 13.74
C SER A 211 -17.96 -0.39 13.13
N PRO A 212 -19.28 -0.60 13.35
CA PRO A 212 -20.34 0.27 12.79
C PRO A 212 -20.24 1.75 13.19
N ASP A 213 -19.51 2.05 14.26
CA ASP A 213 -19.28 3.41 14.74
C ASP A 213 -18.23 4.18 13.93
N LEU A 214 -17.44 3.49 13.08
CA LEU A 214 -16.44 4.14 12.25
C LEU A 214 -17.07 4.92 11.10
N GLU A 215 -17.97 4.28 10.34
CA GLU A 215 -18.64 4.87 9.17
C GLU A 215 -19.57 6.03 9.53
N LYS A 216 -20.02 6.10 10.78
CA LYS A 216 -20.85 7.20 11.30
C LYS A 216 -20.04 8.33 11.95
N ASN A 217 -18.71 8.20 12.03
CA ASN A 217 -17.87 9.18 12.69
C ASN A 217 -17.79 10.48 11.88
N THR A 218 -18.41 11.53 12.38
CA THR A 218 -18.44 12.85 11.73
C THR A 218 -17.05 13.48 11.56
N ARG A 219 -16.08 13.10 12.39
CA ARG A 219 -14.67 13.55 12.29
C ARG A 219 -13.91 12.89 11.15
N LEU A 220 -14.41 11.76 10.64
CA LEU A 220 -13.81 11.00 9.54
C LEU A 220 -14.57 11.15 8.23
N ARG A 221 -15.44 12.17 8.12
CA ARG A 221 -16.34 12.31 6.96
C ARG A 221 -15.57 12.52 5.66
N ALA A 222 -14.45 13.26 5.65
CA ALA A 222 -13.65 13.38 4.43
C ALA A 222 -12.88 12.10 4.16
N PHE A 223 -12.36 11.43 5.21
CA PHE A 223 -11.67 10.14 5.09
C PHE A 223 -12.55 9.07 4.45
N ILE A 224 -13.77 8.85 4.97
CA ILE A 224 -14.71 7.84 4.46
C ILE A 224 -15.08 8.10 3.00
N ARG A 225 -15.31 9.37 2.65
CA ARG A 225 -15.56 9.76 1.25
C ARG A 225 -14.34 9.54 0.36
N GLY A 226 -13.14 9.91 0.82
CA GLY A 226 -11.88 9.64 0.14
C GLY A 226 -11.69 8.15 -0.15
N ARG A 227 -11.89 7.31 0.86
CA ARG A 227 -11.84 5.85 0.73
C ARG A 227 -12.85 5.32 -0.29
N THR A 228 -14.07 5.84 -0.28
CA THR A 228 -15.12 5.42 -1.22
C THR A 228 -14.74 5.74 -2.66
N GLU A 229 -14.19 6.95 -2.91
CA GLU A 229 -13.71 7.34 -4.24
C GLU A 229 -12.51 6.51 -4.69
N ILE A 230 -11.58 6.24 -3.78
CA ILE A 230 -10.41 5.38 -4.03
C ILE A 230 -10.85 3.97 -4.41
N LYS A 231 -11.81 3.40 -3.65
CA LYS A 231 -12.33 2.07 -3.94
C LYS A 231 -12.95 1.98 -5.33
N LYS A 232 -13.64 3.02 -5.81
CA LYS A 232 -14.15 3.06 -7.19
C LYS A 232 -13.04 2.98 -8.23
N SER A 233 -11.94 3.70 -8.02
CA SER A 233 -10.77 3.66 -8.93
C SER A 233 -10.11 2.28 -8.91
N GLN A 234 -9.96 1.68 -7.72
CA GLN A 234 -9.42 0.34 -7.55
C GLN A 234 -10.31 -0.74 -8.20
N ASP A 235 -11.61 -0.70 -7.95
CA ASP A 235 -12.58 -1.66 -8.52
C ASP A 235 -12.62 -1.52 -10.06
N LEU A 236 -12.50 -0.30 -10.60
CA LEU A 236 -12.39 -0.04 -12.03
C LEU A 236 -11.10 -0.64 -12.62
N TYR A 237 -9.96 -0.46 -11.96
CA TYR A 237 -8.69 -1.04 -12.39
C TYR A 237 -8.77 -2.57 -12.46
N TYR A 238 -9.29 -3.22 -11.41
CA TYR A 238 -9.48 -4.68 -11.42
C TYR A 238 -10.50 -5.12 -12.47
N GLY A 239 -11.58 -4.35 -12.69
CA GLY A 239 -12.53 -4.62 -13.75
C GLY A 239 -11.92 -4.55 -15.16
N ILE A 240 -10.97 -3.62 -15.38
CA ILE A 240 -10.19 -3.54 -16.62
C ILE A 240 -9.31 -4.79 -16.78
N LEU A 241 -8.55 -5.15 -15.74
CA LEU A 241 -7.68 -6.34 -15.76
C LEU A 241 -8.48 -7.62 -16.01
N GLU A 242 -9.64 -7.77 -15.35
CA GLU A 242 -10.52 -8.92 -15.54
C GLU A 242 -11.09 -8.96 -16.96
N ALA A 243 -11.52 -7.82 -17.52
CA ALA A 243 -12.05 -7.75 -18.87
C ALA A 243 -10.98 -8.15 -19.91
N ILE A 244 -9.74 -7.69 -19.73
CA ILE A 244 -8.61 -8.05 -20.58
C ILE A 244 -8.31 -9.54 -20.45
N SER A 245 -8.17 -10.04 -19.22
CA SER A 245 -7.92 -11.47 -18.96
C SER A 245 -8.98 -12.37 -19.62
N ARG A 246 -10.27 -12.04 -19.49
CA ARG A 246 -11.37 -12.77 -20.17
C ARG A 246 -11.30 -12.71 -21.69
N GLN A 247 -10.86 -11.60 -22.28
CA GLN A 247 -10.68 -11.49 -23.73
C GLN A 247 -9.50 -12.33 -24.22
N LEU A 248 -8.45 -12.43 -23.41
CA LEU A 248 -7.25 -13.21 -23.73
C LEU A 248 -7.45 -14.71 -23.56
N GLN A 249 -8.16 -15.15 -22.51
CA GLN A 249 -8.56 -16.56 -22.35
C GLN A 249 -9.40 -17.09 -23.52
N LYS A 250 -10.09 -16.21 -24.26
CA LYS A 250 -10.83 -16.58 -25.49
C LYS A 250 -9.94 -16.72 -26.72
N LYS A 251 -8.72 -16.19 -26.68
CA LYS A 251 -7.81 -16.08 -27.83
C LYS A 251 -6.52 -16.88 -27.68
N VAL A 252 -6.17 -17.28 -26.46
CA VAL A 252 -4.86 -17.82 -26.09
C VAL A 252 -5.09 -19.12 -25.30
N PRO A 253 -4.41 -20.23 -25.65
CA PRO A 253 -4.50 -21.48 -24.90
C PRO A 253 -4.13 -21.30 -23.42
N SER A 254 -4.68 -22.13 -22.52
CA SER A 254 -4.58 -21.98 -21.05
C SER A 254 -3.17 -22.08 -20.45
N ASP A 255 -2.16 -22.36 -21.26
CA ASP A 255 -0.84 -22.81 -20.81
C ASP A 255 0.25 -21.74 -21.02
N GLU A 256 -0.12 -20.53 -21.49
CA GLU A 256 0.78 -19.38 -21.58
C GLU A 256 0.59 -18.43 -20.40
N ASP A 257 1.68 -18.06 -19.75
CA ASP A 257 1.69 -16.99 -18.75
C ASP A 257 1.50 -15.64 -19.47
N ILE A 258 0.47 -14.91 -19.04
CA ILE A 258 0.04 -13.65 -19.67
C ILE A 258 0.36 -12.49 -18.73
N THR A 259 1.19 -11.56 -19.22
CA THR A 259 1.48 -10.30 -18.53
C THR A 259 0.71 -9.16 -19.20
N ILE A 260 -0.07 -8.41 -18.40
CA ILE A 260 -0.88 -7.28 -18.88
C ILE A 260 -0.26 -5.99 -18.34
N GLU A 261 0.16 -5.10 -19.24
CA GLU A 261 0.56 -3.73 -18.90
C GLU A 261 -0.52 -2.74 -19.36
N LEU A 262 -0.84 -1.76 -18.53
CA LEU A 262 -1.78 -0.69 -18.84
C LEU A 262 -1.03 0.63 -19.00
N ASP A 263 -1.18 1.27 -20.16
CA ASP A 263 -0.60 2.57 -20.44
C ASP A 263 -1.68 3.64 -20.63
N VAL A 264 -1.35 4.87 -20.20
CA VAL A 264 -2.08 6.08 -20.59
C VAL A 264 -1.53 6.59 -21.91
N VAL A 265 -2.39 6.72 -22.92
CA VAL A 265 -2.01 7.18 -24.27
C VAL A 265 -2.77 8.44 -24.69
N PRO A 266 -2.18 9.28 -25.57
CA PRO A 266 -2.85 10.42 -26.19
C PRO A 266 -4.14 10.06 -26.93
N GLU A 267 -5.03 11.05 -27.08
CA GLU A 267 -6.40 10.89 -27.60
C GLU A 267 -6.47 10.46 -29.08
N ASP A 268 -5.40 10.70 -29.85
CA ASP A 268 -5.26 10.43 -31.27
C ASP A 268 -4.65 9.05 -31.61
N TYR A 269 -4.33 8.24 -30.61
CA TYR A 269 -3.83 6.88 -30.80
C TYR A 269 -4.93 5.95 -31.32
N ARG A 270 -4.59 4.91 -32.11
CA ARG A 270 -5.56 3.97 -32.71
C ARG A 270 -5.24 2.52 -32.34
N GLU A 271 -5.71 2.03 -31.19
CA GLU A 271 -5.96 0.60 -30.89
C GLU A 271 -6.67 0.42 -29.53
N LEU A 272 -7.30 -0.75 -29.31
CA LEU A 272 -8.29 -1.11 -28.28
C LEU A 272 -8.39 -0.19 -27.05
N PHE A 273 -9.51 0.52 -26.91
CA PHE A 273 -9.75 1.49 -25.84
C PHE A 273 -10.84 1.05 -24.87
N LEU A 274 -10.59 1.21 -23.57
CA LEU A 274 -11.63 1.30 -22.54
C LEU A 274 -11.81 2.77 -22.15
N SER A 275 -13.04 3.26 -22.21
CA SER A 275 -13.40 4.66 -21.96
C SER A 275 -13.80 4.83 -20.50
N LEU A 276 -13.22 5.81 -19.81
CA LEU A 276 -13.56 6.14 -18.44
C LEU A 276 -14.70 7.15 -18.33
N CYS A 277 -15.39 7.11 -17.19
CA CYS A 277 -16.45 8.04 -16.81
C CYS A 277 -15.97 9.50 -16.63
N ASP A 278 -14.65 9.73 -16.56
CA ASP A 278 -14.03 11.05 -16.44
C ASP A 278 -13.40 11.57 -17.75
N GLY A 279 -13.62 10.86 -18.86
CA GLY A 279 -13.18 11.27 -20.20
C GLY A 279 -11.81 10.76 -20.64
N ARG A 280 -11.08 9.98 -19.82
CA ARG A 280 -9.79 9.37 -20.19
C ARG A 280 -9.97 8.05 -20.95
N ARG A 281 -8.99 7.67 -21.80
CA ARG A 281 -8.94 6.37 -22.51
C ARG A 281 -7.68 5.60 -22.13
N PHE A 282 -7.79 4.28 -22.00
CA PHE A 282 -6.65 3.39 -21.71
C PHE A 282 -6.25 2.53 -22.89
N ARG A 283 -4.94 2.28 -23.02
CA ARG A 283 -4.38 1.23 -23.88
C ARG A 283 -3.89 0.09 -22.99
N ALA A 284 -4.31 -1.14 -23.30
CA ALA A 284 -3.71 -2.34 -22.74
C ALA A 284 -2.66 -2.87 -23.71
N ARG A 285 -1.41 -3.05 -23.26
CA ARG A 285 -0.43 -3.89 -23.94
C ARG A 285 -0.44 -5.26 -23.29
N VAL A 286 -0.55 -6.28 -24.12
CA VAL A 286 -0.56 -7.68 -23.68
C VAL A 286 0.74 -8.29 -24.16
N PHE A 287 1.51 -8.86 -23.24
CA PHE A 287 2.74 -9.58 -23.51
C PHE A 287 2.50 -11.07 -23.25
N PHE A 288 2.93 -11.89 -24.21
CA PHE A 288 2.92 -13.34 -24.10
C PHE A 288 4.33 -13.77 -23.67
N GLU A 289 4.45 -14.44 -22.53
CA GLU A 289 5.72 -15.02 -22.13
C GLU A 289 5.88 -16.36 -22.85
N ASN A 290 6.76 -16.39 -23.86
CA ASN A 290 7.01 -17.61 -24.63
C ASN A 290 7.82 -18.57 -23.76
N THR A 291 7.19 -19.63 -23.23
CA THR A 291 7.85 -20.75 -22.54
C THR A 291 8.59 -21.67 -23.51
N LEU A 292 9.45 -21.10 -24.36
CA LEU A 292 10.45 -21.84 -25.14
C LEU A 292 11.73 -21.02 -25.26
N SER A 293 12.51 -21.00 -24.18
CA SER A 293 13.96 -20.78 -24.22
C SER A 293 14.69 -21.68 -23.23
N SER A 294 14.41 -22.98 -23.29
CA SER A 294 15.47 -23.96 -23.07
C SER A 294 16.40 -23.94 -24.29
N LEU A 295 17.51 -23.21 -24.14
CA LEU A 295 18.84 -23.32 -24.78
C LEU A 295 19.00 -24.20 -26.05
N PRO A 296 19.80 -23.74 -27.05
CA PRO A 296 21.22 -23.43 -26.86
C PRO A 296 21.63 -21.97 -27.10
#